data_AF-A0A1V5GMP8-F1
#
_entry.id   AF-A0A1V5GMP8-F1
#
_cell.length_a   1.000
_cell.length_b   1.000
_cell.length_c   1.000
_cell.angle_alpha   90.00
_cell.angle_beta   90.00
_cell.angle_gamma   90.00
#
_symmetry.space_group_name_H-M   'P 1'
#
loop_
_entity.id
_entity.type
_entity.pdbx_description
1 polymer ?
#
loop_
_entity_poly.entity_id
_entity_poly.type
_entity_poly.pdbx_seq_one_letter_code
_entity_poly.pdbx_strand_id
1 'polypeptide(L)'
;MIQSFAPGEVTPEQAMQIGEELCDRYLKGDYQYVIAVHHDKSHLHCHIIFNNTNLYNGLSFTTEHNQGRKTERAWAELREISDEICKEHGLSLIDPKGKGISYLERLKQQEGKSWKEKLRSRIAEVMLYSRDFMDFLNNCTSAGIEYVYTPKNKYKLKFKLSGDGQQRFTRAETLGEGFTVESITEQIAEIQEKLSAANVTPDMLIEPPKPVVPKTEPKPTQTVTAPTKPKQSAEPNTITEKSETARRKATAEQVEKFFAARRARRQAQLDMLNTSSAKPTEPKPEPSAPTPQPTPTESKAPEKKEDPWKAIRGMGRAKEIIADLEAGGVMSFSELSGFFFNTPHDDDHTTELADLRKKFTAIGTLIEKMKHRDELEPVYKEYQGKSGWSQSRFKKKNAATIENYEATVKYIKEHIKRYAVDGKPPTMLDLLEKSNKLKSKWNRLNVEHTAFLTKRETAKKYTRQVRQYLNEQQMKREREKYKQKKLTQQRKKDTLE
;
A
#
# COMPACT_ATOMS: atom_id res chain seq x y z
N MET A 1 8.09 -4.89 1.05
CA MET A 1 9.46 -4.39 1.26
C MET A 1 9.57 -3.90 2.69
N ILE A 2 10.70 -4.13 3.36
CA ILE A 2 10.96 -3.60 4.71
C ILE A 2 12.33 -2.96 4.71
N GLN A 3 12.40 -1.71 5.15
CA GLN A 3 13.65 -0.99 5.38
C GLN A 3 13.82 -0.80 6.89
N SER A 4 15.01 -1.04 7.44
CA SER A 4 15.25 -0.99 8.89
C SER A 4 16.52 -0.20 9.17
N PHE A 5 16.52 0.52 10.28
CA PHE A 5 17.58 1.43 10.69
C PHE A 5 18.21 0.99 12.00
N ALA A 6 19.44 1.41 12.30
CA ALA A 6 20.03 1.09 13.60
C ALA A 6 19.27 1.81 14.74
N PRO A 7 19.22 1.22 15.96
CA PRO A 7 18.58 1.88 17.10
C PRO A 7 19.18 3.27 17.38
N GLY A 8 18.32 4.29 17.48
CA GLY A 8 18.72 5.67 17.79
C GLY A 8 19.32 6.46 16.62
N GLU A 9 19.38 5.88 15.43
CA GLU A 9 20.03 6.48 14.26
C GLU A 9 19.13 7.45 13.49
N VAL A 10 17.83 7.18 13.48
CA VAL A 10 16.82 7.98 12.77
C VAL A 10 15.63 8.28 13.69
N THR A 11 14.96 9.40 13.43
CA THR A 11 13.64 9.70 13.99
C THR A 11 12.52 9.08 13.14
N PRO A 12 11.30 8.88 13.67
CA PRO A 12 10.18 8.36 12.89
C PRO A 12 9.88 9.19 11.62
N GLU A 13 10.01 10.51 11.72
CA GLU A 13 9.82 11.44 10.59
C GLU A 13 10.89 11.25 9.52
N GLN A 14 12.16 11.11 9.93
CA GLN A 14 13.26 10.83 9.01
C GLN A 14 13.11 9.45 8.37
N ALA A 15 12.70 8.44 9.14
CA ALA A 15 12.45 7.09 8.61
C ALA A 15 11.33 7.11 7.54
N MET A 16 10.27 7.90 7.75
CA MET A 16 9.23 8.10 6.73
C MET A 16 9.79 8.77 5.49
N GLN A 17 10.54 9.86 5.64
CA GLN A 17 11.14 10.59 4.52
C GLN A 17 12.09 9.71 3.69
N ILE A 18 12.94 8.93 4.34
CA ILE A 18 13.87 8.01 3.67
C ILE A 18 13.11 6.89 2.96
N GLY A 19 12.03 6.39 3.58
CA GLY A 19 11.15 5.39 2.97
C GLY A 19 10.44 5.91 1.72
N GLU A 20 9.95 7.15 1.74
CA GLU A 20 9.35 7.82 0.57
C GLU A 20 10.38 8.00 -0.55
N GLU A 21 11.58 8.47 -0.22
CA GLU A 21 12.66 8.64 -1.18
C GLU A 21 13.09 7.33 -1.85
N LEU A 22 13.17 6.24 -1.07
CA LEU A 22 13.43 4.90 -1.59
C LEU A 22 12.35 4.48 -2.59
N CYS A 23 11.08 4.69 -2.26
CA CYS A 23 9.97 4.35 -3.16
C CYS A 23 9.99 5.19 -4.43
N ASP A 24 10.25 6.49 -4.33
CA ASP A 24 10.26 7.39 -5.47
C ASP A 24 11.41 7.08 -6.44
N ARG A 25 12.61 6.79 -5.92
CA ARG A 25 13.75 6.38 -6.76
C ARG A 25 13.56 5.00 -7.39
N TYR A 26 13.05 4.04 -6.62
CA TYR A 26 12.92 2.65 -7.06
C TYR A 26 11.71 2.41 -7.96
N LEU A 27 10.54 2.91 -7.57
CA LEU A 27 9.27 2.70 -8.28
C LEU A 27 8.98 3.76 -9.32
N LYS A 28 9.74 4.88 -9.35
CA LYS A 28 9.72 5.93 -10.39
C LYS A 28 8.34 6.55 -10.64
N GLY A 29 7.42 6.40 -9.69
CA GLY A 29 6.01 6.80 -9.82
C GLY A 29 5.15 5.89 -10.69
N ASP A 30 5.69 4.77 -11.16
CA ASP A 30 4.99 3.81 -12.02
C ASP A 30 4.11 2.83 -11.22
N TYR A 31 4.39 2.68 -9.93
CA TYR A 31 3.68 1.78 -9.02
C TYR A 31 3.11 2.54 -7.82
N GLN A 32 1.88 2.20 -7.43
CA GLN A 32 1.25 2.74 -6.22
C GLN A 32 1.84 2.07 -4.98
N TYR A 33 2.06 2.80 -3.89
CA TYR A 33 2.60 2.23 -2.65
C TYR A 33 1.99 2.85 -1.40
N VAL A 34 2.11 2.13 -0.29
CA VAL A 34 1.75 2.55 1.07
C VAL A 34 2.96 2.30 1.97
N ILE A 35 3.32 3.29 2.78
CA ILE A 35 4.42 3.24 3.74
C ILE A 35 3.85 3.37 5.16
N ALA A 36 4.32 2.54 6.08
CA ALA A 36 4.05 2.64 7.50
C ALA A 36 5.34 2.50 8.31
N VAL A 37 5.64 3.49 9.16
CA VAL A 37 6.79 3.46 10.07
C VAL A 37 6.36 2.80 11.39
N HIS A 38 7.05 1.75 11.78
CA HIS A 38 6.79 1.00 13.01
C HIS A 38 7.90 1.22 14.04
N HIS A 39 7.50 1.22 15.32
CA HIS A 39 8.36 1.38 16.50
C HIS A 39 8.11 0.28 17.54
N ASP A 40 7.49 -0.82 17.14
CA ASP A 40 7.13 -1.96 17.98
C ASP A 40 8.33 -2.86 18.36
N LYS A 41 9.52 -2.57 17.81
CA LYS A 41 10.77 -3.27 18.08
C LYS A 41 11.83 -2.32 18.61
N SER A 42 12.99 -2.87 19.01
CA SER A 42 14.16 -2.09 19.46
C SER A 42 14.74 -1.13 18.42
N HIS A 43 14.24 -1.16 17.17
CA HIS A 43 14.66 -0.31 16.07
C HIS A 43 13.44 0.14 15.24
N LEU A 44 13.58 1.31 14.63
CA LEU A 44 12.61 1.82 13.67
C LEU A 44 12.74 1.08 12.34
N HIS A 45 11.59 0.80 11.74
CA HIS A 45 11.53 0.17 10.44
C HIS A 45 10.29 0.60 9.65
N CYS A 46 10.44 0.71 8.35
CA CYS A 46 9.40 1.08 7.41
C CYS A 46 8.86 -0.16 6.72
N HIS A 47 7.57 -0.42 6.86
CA HIS A 47 6.84 -1.39 6.04
C HIS A 47 6.33 -0.70 4.79
N ILE A 48 6.75 -1.22 3.64
CA ILE A 48 6.38 -0.66 2.35
C ILE A 48 5.69 -1.74 1.53
N ILE A 49 4.44 -1.47 1.16
CA ILE A 49 3.62 -2.33 0.31
C ILE A 49 3.35 -1.56 -0.98
N PHE A 50 3.75 -2.13 -2.12
CA PHE A 50 3.47 -1.54 -3.42
C PHE A 50 2.63 -2.48 -4.28
N ASN A 51 1.82 -1.89 -5.16
CA ASN A 51 1.00 -2.61 -6.12
C ASN A 51 1.91 -3.29 -7.14
N ASN A 52 1.71 -4.59 -7.37
CA ASN A 52 2.49 -5.33 -8.35
C ASN A 52 2.17 -4.92 -9.79
N THR A 53 1.06 -4.26 -10.06
CA THR A 53 0.70 -3.82 -11.41
C THR A 53 1.11 -2.37 -11.64
N ASN A 54 1.86 -2.13 -12.71
CA ASN A 54 2.24 -0.80 -13.16
C ASN A 54 0.99 -0.02 -13.59
N LEU A 55 0.90 1.23 -13.13
CA LEU A 55 -0.24 2.11 -13.31
C LEU A 55 -0.50 2.49 -14.77
N TYR A 56 0.55 2.50 -15.60
CA TYR A 56 0.53 3.04 -16.95
C TYR A 56 0.43 1.96 -18.03
N ASN A 57 1.19 0.88 -17.90
CA ASN A 57 1.26 -0.16 -18.94
C ASN A 57 0.46 -1.44 -18.58
N GLY A 58 -0.04 -1.55 -17.34
CA GLY A 58 -0.79 -2.71 -16.84
C GLY A 58 0.04 -4.00 -16.70
N LEU A 59 1.36 -3.94 -16.91
CA LEU A 59 2.27 -5.05 -16.72
C LEU A 59 2.57 -5.24 -15.24
N SER A 60 2.89 -6.49 -14.86
CA SER A 60 3.33 -6.76 -13.50
C SER A 60 4.79 -6.33 -13.30
N PHE A 61 5.14 -5.92 -12.08
CA PHE A 61 6.50 -5.58 -11.67
C PHE A 61 7.44 -6.76 -11.93
N THR A 62 6.97 -7.98 -11.70
CA THR A 62 7.69 -9.20 -12.06
C THR A 62 7.93 -9.34 -13.56
N THR A 63 6.99 -8.92 -14.40
CA THR A 63 7.18 -8.94 -15.85
C THR A 63 8.16 -7.85 -16.27
N GLU A 64 8.04 -6.63 -15.76
CA GLU A 64 8.82 -5.49 -16.23
C GLU A 64 10.26 -5.47 -15.67
N HIS A 65 10.42 -5.77 -14.38
CA HIS A 65 11.69 -5.65 -13.67
C HIS A 65 12.39 -7.00 -13.40
N ASN A 66 11.69 -8.13 -13.55
CA ASN A 66 12.29 -9.47 -13.44
C ASN A 66 12.36 -10.24 -14.78
N GLN A 67 12.32 -9.53 -15.92
CA GLN A 67 12.54 -10.14 -17.24
C GLN A 67 14.02 -10.55 -17.44
N GLY A 68 14.27 -11.87 -17.54
CA GLY A 68 15.60 -12.46 -17.82
C GLY A 68 15.98 -13.64 -16.92
N ARG A 69 17.14 -14.28 -17.15
CA ARG A 69 17.65 -15.43 -16.36
C ARG A 69 18.25 -15.07 -14.99
N LYS A 70 18.03 -13.86 -14.47
CA LYS A 70 18.66 -13.38 -13.23
C LYS A 70 17.63 -12.75 -12.28
N THR A 71 17.06 -13.56 -11.41
CA THR A 71 16.14 -13.20 -10.31
C THR A 71 16.72 -12.20 -9.29
N GLU A 72 18.01 -11.88 -9.38
CA GLU A 72 18.73 -11.04 -8.41
C GLU A 72 18.76 -9.55 -8.79
N ARG A 73 18.44 -9.15 -10.02
CA ARG A 73 18.64 -7.76 -10.48
C ARG A 73 17.75 -6.74 -9.77
N ALA A 74 16.45 -6.98 -9.69
CA ALA A 74 15.52 -6.02 -9.09
C ALA A 74 15.81 -5.79 -7.60
N TRP A 75 16.20 -6.84 -6.87
CA TRP A 75 16.51 -6.74 -5.43
C TRP A 75 17.92 -6.23 -5.15
N ALA A 76 18.88 -6.47 -6.05
CA ALA A 76 20.21 -5.86 -5.99
C ALA A 76 20.13 -4.35 -6.25
N GLU A 77 19.39 -3.93 -7.28
CA GLU A 77 19.14 -2.50 -7.58
C GLU A 77 18.45 -1.81 -6.40
N LEU A 78 17.45 -2.46 -5.79
CA LEU A 78 16.80 -1.94 -4.59
C LEU A 78 17.81 -1.71 -3.44
N ARG A 79 18.72 -2.66 -3.26
CA ARG A 79 19.73 -2.58 -2.21
C ARG A 79 20.72 -1.45 -2.48
N GLU A 80 21.22 -1.34 -3.70
CA GLU A 80 22.12 -0.26 -4.13
C GLU A 80 21.47 1.11 -3.89
N ILE A 81 20.22 1.29 -4.31
CA ILE A 81 19.47 2.55 -4.08
C ILE A 81 19.29 2.81 -2.58
N SER A 82 18.95 1.79 -1.78
CA SER A 82 18.82 1.94 -0.33
C SER A 82 20.16 2.33 0.31
N ASP A 83 21.27 1.72 -0.09
CA ASP A 83 22.60 1.99 0.45
C ASP A 83 23.08 3.40 0.04
N GLU A 84 22.79 3.83 -1.20
CA GLU A 84 23.04 5.19 -1.66
C GLU A 84 22.27 6.23 -0.84
N ILE A 85 20.97 6.02 -0.62
CA ILE A 85 20.14 6.91 0.20
C ILE A 85 20.66 6.93 1.64
N CYS A 86 20.92 5.77 2.25
CA CYS A 86 21.48 5.71 3.60
C CYS A 86 22.81 6.48 3.69
N LYS A 87 23.69 6.38 2.69
CA LYS A 87 24.94 7.13 2.63
C LYS A 87 24.72 8.63 2.48
N GLU A 88 23.77 9.06 1.66
CA GLU A 88 23.40 10.47 1.48
C GLU A 88 22.87 11.09 2.79
N HIS A 89 22.14 10.31 3.58
CA HIS A 89 21.62 10.72 4.90
C HIS A 89 22.62 10.52 6.05
N GLY A 90 23.84 10.02 5.77
CA GLY A 90 24.90 9.83 6.77
C GLY A 90 24.65 8.65 7.72
N LEU A 91 23.87 7.66 7.29
CA LEU A 91 23.53 6.47 8.05
C LEU A 91 24.57 5.36 7.85
N SER A 92 24.60 4.44 8.81
CA SER A 92 25.42 3.24 8.82
C SER A 92 24.98 2.26 7.74
N LEU A 93 25.97 1.68 7.06
CA LEU A 93 25.77 0.71 5.99
C LEU A 93 26.11 -0.70 6.50
N ILE A 94 25.36 -1.68 6.02
CA ILE A 94 25.59 -3.08 6.37
C ILE A 94 26.49 -3.70 5.30
N ASP A 95 27.70 -4.10 5.70
CA ASP A 95 28.56 -4.87 4.80
C ASP A 95 27.90 -6.21 4.42
N PRO A 96 27.90 -6.58 3.13
CA PRO A 96 27.28 -7.81 2.67
C PRO A 96 28.05 -9.04 3.18
N LYS A 97 27.63 -9.57 4.34
CA LYS A 97 28.09 -10.88 4.85
C LYS A 97 27.37 -12.03 4.14
N GLY A 98 27.80 -12.36 2.92
CA GLY A 98 27.45 -13.60 2.21
C GLY A 98 25.95 -13.86 1.99
N LYS A 99 25.61 -15.14 1.73
CA LYS A 99 24.21 -15.58 1.54
C LYS A 99 23.51 -15.66 2.89
N GLY A 100 22.51 -14.82 3.11
CA GLY A 100 21.72 -14.82 4.34
C GLY A 100 20.99 -16.15 4.59
N ILE A 101 20.97 -16.59 5.85
CA ILE A 101 20.24 -17.79 6.28
C ILE A 101 18.73 -17.50 6.24
N SER A 102 17.94 -18.37 5.62
CA SER A 102 16.47 -18.23 5.56
C SER A 102 15.84 -18.19 6.96
N TYR A 103 14.74 -17.46 7.13
CA TYR A 103 14.06 -17.33 8.42
C TYR A 103 13.69 -18.69 9.04
N LEU A 104 13.18 -19.63 8.23
CA LEU A 104 12.86 -21.00 8.65
C LEU A 104 14.09 -21.78 9.12
N GLU A 105 15.24 -21.60 8.46
CA GLU A 105 16.49 -22.24 8.86
C GLU A 105 17.03 -21.65 10.16
N ARG A 106 16.96 -20.31 10.32
CA ARG A 106 17.33 -19.62 11.56
C ARG A 106 16.46 -20.04 12.74
N LEU A 107 15.15 -20.15 12.54
CA LEU A 107 14.21 -20.61 13.57
C LEU A 107 14.51 -22.06 13.99
N LYS A 108 14.75 -22.96 13.02
CA LYS A 108 15.12 -24.34 13.31
C LYS A 108 16.49 -24.48 13.97
N GLN A 109 17.43 -23.57 13.70
CA GLN A 109 18.70 -23.50 14.42
C GLN A 109 18.49 -23.06 15.87
N GLN A 110 17.68 -22.02 16.12
CA GLN A 110 17.34 -21.57 17.47
C GLN A 110 16.59 -22.63 18.29
N GLU A 111 15.75 -23.45 17.63
CA GLU A 111 15.06 -24.57 18.26
C GLU A 111 15.91 -25.85 18.42
N GLY A 112 17.17 -25.86 17.95
CA GLY A 112 18.05 -27.05 17.99
C GLY A 112 17.62 -28.21 17.07
N LYS A 113 16.67 -27.97 16.17
CA LYS A 113 16.06 -28.99 15.27
C LYS A 113 16.57 -28.92 13.83
N SER A 114 17.62 -28.13 13.56
CA SER A 114 18.20 -28.02 12.23
C SER A 114 18.93 -29.31 11.84
N TRP A 115 18.30 -30.12 10.99
CA TRP A 115 18.95 -31.31 10.42
C TRP A 115 20.22 -30.98 9.64
N LYS A 116 20.31 -29.78 9.04
CA LYS A 116 21.52 -29.30 8.37
C LYS A 116 22.67 -29.12 9.36
N GLU A 117 22.37 -28.62 10.56
CA GLU A 117 23.39 -28.43 11.60
C GLU A 117 23.88 -29.78 12.12
N LYS A 118 22.96 -30.72 12.39
CA LYS A 118 23.31 -32.10 12.75
C LYS A 118 24.19 -32.76 11.68
N LEU A 119 23.88 -32.54 10.41
CA LEU A 119 24.68 -33.05 9.29
C LEU A 119 26.07 -32.40 9.24
N ARG A 120 26.18 -31.07 9.45
CA ARG A 120 27.49 -30.38 9.54
C ARG A 120 28.34 -30.92 10.68
N SER A 121 27.76 -31.06 11.87
CA SER A 121 28.47 -31.59 13.04
C SER A 121 28.98 -33.00 12.83
N ARG A 122 28.14 -33.90 12.27
CA ARG A 122 28.57 -35.27 11.96
C ARG A 122 29.63 -35.32 10.85
N ILE A 123 29.52 -34.49 9.82
CA ILE A 123 30.57 -34.42 8.78
C ILE A 123 31.89 -33.93 9.39
N ALA A 124 31.86 -32.90 10.24
CA ALA A 124 33.06 -32.39 10.91
C ALA A 124 33.69 -33.45 11.83
N GLU A 125 32.87 -34.20 12.57
CA GLU A 125 33.34 -35.33 13.38
C GLU A 125 34.03 -36.40 12.51
N VAL A 126 33.39 -36.81 11.40
CA VAL A 126 33.98 -37.77 10.47
C VAL A 126 35.30 -37.24 9.87
N MET A 127 35.40 -35.95 9.57
CA MET A 127 36.63 -35.33 9.07
C MET A 127 37.80 -35.45 10.06
N LEU A 128 37.55 -35.32 11.36
CA LEU A 128 38.60 -35.43 12.39
C LEU A 128 39.24 -36.83 12.45
N TYR A 129 38.47 -37.87 12.18
CA TYR A 129 38.94 -39.26 12.24
C TYR A 129 39.39 -39.82 10.88
N SER A 130 39.36 -39.02 9.82
CA SER A 130 39.71 -39.45 8.47
C SER A 130 41.17 -39.12 8.13
N ARG A 131 41.83 -40.03 7.41
CA ARG A 131 43.24 -39.85 6.99
C ARG A 131 43.39 -39.19 5.63
N ASP A 132 42.45 -39.50 4.75
CA ASP A 132 42.42 -39.01 3.39
C ASP A 132 40.96 -38.92 2.91
N PHE A 133 40.74 -38.33 1.73
CA PHE A 133 39.40 -38.11 1.23
C PHE A 133 38.64 -39.40 0.93
N MET A 134 39.32 -40.48 0.53
CA MET A 134 38.65 -41.77 0.29
C MET A 134 38.25 -42.43 1.61
N ASP A 135 39.11 -42.35 2.62
CA ASP A 135 38.82 -42.80 3.98
C ASP A 135 37.65 -42.00 4.61
N PHE A 136 37.59 -40.70 4.36
CA PHE A 136 36.45 -39.86 4.74
C PHE A 136 35.11 -40.34 4.17
N LEU A 137 35.08 -40.72 2.88
CA LEU A 137 33.86 -41.25 2.26
C LEU A 137 33.43 -42.59 2.86
N ASN A 138 34.40 -43.45 3.17
CA ASN A 138 34.13 -44.72 3.85
C ASN A 138 33.57 -44.48 5.28
N ASN A 139 34.21 -43.59 6.03
CA ASN A 139 33.79 -43.22 7.40
C ASN A 139 32.42 -42.53 7.44
N CYS A 140 32.06 -41.77 6.39
CA CYS A 140 30.71 -41.21 6.25
C CYS A 140 29.64 -42.31 6.25
N THR A 141 29.89 -43.42 5.54
CA THR A 141 28.94 -44.54 5.46
C THR A 141 28.76 -45.19 6.83
N SER A 142 29.86 -45.40 7.57
CA SER A 142 29.86 -45.94 8.93
C SER A 142 29.15 -45.01 9.94
N ALA A 143 29.20 -43.69 9.72
CA ALA A 143 28.52 -42.68 10.54
C ALA A 143 27.04 -42.46 10.17
N GLY A 144 26.48 -43.27 9.26
CA GLY A 144 25.08 -43.17 8.82
C GLY A 144 24.81 -41.98 7.89
N ILE A 145 25.83 -41.55 7.13
CA ILE A 145 25.73 -40.51 6.10
C ILE A 145 25.85 -41.16 4.72
N GLU A 146 24.76 -41.17 3.97
CA GLU A 146 24.77 -41.53 2.54
C GLU A 146 25.41 -40.40 1.73
N TYR A 147 26.35 -40.73 0.86
CA TYR A 147 26.99 -39.75 -0.02
C TYR A 147 26.85 -40.13 -1.51
N VAL A 148 26.90 -39.10 -2.37
CA VAL A 148 27.03 -39.25 -3.83
C VAL A 148 28.19 -38.39 -4.28
N TYR A 149 29.27 -39.03 -4.73
CA TYR A 149 30.45 -38.36 -5.27
C TYR A 149 30.53 -38.56 -6.79
N THR A 150 30.36 -37.46 -7.54
CA THR A 150 30.42 -37.43 -9.00
C THR A 150 31.27 -36.27 -9.47
N PRO A 151 32.60 -36.42 -9.61
CA PRO A 151 33.53 -35.33 -9.88
C PRO A 151 33.33 -34.64 -11.23
N LYS A 152 32.72 -35.34 -12.21
CA LYS A 152 32.42 -34.82 -13.55
C LYS A 152 31.16 -33.93 -13.61
N ASN A 153 30.36 -33.91 -12.55
CA ASN A 153 29.12 -33.14 -12.51
C ASN A 153 29.34 -31.75 -11.92
N LYS A 154 28.42 -30.82 -12.26
CA LYS A 154 28.38 -29.45 -11.69
C LYS A 154 28.40 -29.43 -10.15
N TYR A 155 27.81 -30.43 -9.49
CA TYR A 155 27.83 -30.58 -8.04
C TYR A 155 28.53 -31.89 -7.69
N LYS A 156 29.77 -31.78 -7.21
CA LYS A 156 30.68 -32.92 -7.07
C LYS A 156 30.29 -33.85 -5.92
N LEU A 157 29.78 -33.32 -4.82
CA LEU A 157 29.49 -34.08 -3.60
C LEU A 157 28.12 -33.72 -3.02
N LYS A 158 27.37 -34.75 -2.61
CA LYS A 158 26.09 -34.60 -1.94
C LYS A 158 25.98 -35.57 -0.77
N PHE A 159 25.32 -35.15 0.30
CA PHE A 159 25.15 -35.90 1.54
C PHE A 159 23.68 -36.04 1.92
N LYS A 160 23.34 -37.13 2.60
CA LYS A 160 22.02 -37.38 3.18
C LYS A 160 22.19 -38.12 4.49
N LEU A 161 21.49 -37.69 5.52
CA LEU A 161 21.50 -38.38 6.81
C LEU A 161 20.49 -39.54 6.76
N SER A 162 20.95 -40.76 6.99
CA SER A 162 20.06 -41.93 7.01
C SER A 162 19.26 -41.96 8.32
N GLY A 163 17.94 -42.19 8.22
CA GLY A 163 17.05 -42.41 9.38
C GLY A 163 16.15 -41.23 9.80
N ASP A 164 16.49 -39.98 9.45
CA ASP A 164 15.76 -38.77 9.92
C ASP A 164 14.66 -38.26 8.95
N GLY A 165 14.12 -39.14 8.09
CA GLY A 165 13.04 -38.78 7.15
C GLY A 165 13.43 -37.86 5.99
N GLN A 166 14.73 -37.61 5.78
CA GLN A 166 15.24 -36.77 4.70
C GLN A 166 15.08 -37.45 3.34
N GLN A 167 14.21 -36.90 2.48
CA GLN A 167 13.88 -37.47 1.17
C GLN A 167 14.89 -37.14 0.05
N ARG A 168 15.72 -36.09 0.23
CA ARG A 168 16.61 -35.57 -0.83
C ARG A 168 18.03 -35.36 -0.32
N PHE A 169 19.00 -35.66 -1.18
CA PHE A 169 20.41 -35.35 -0.96
C PHE A 169 20.66 -33.83 -0.93
N THR A 170 21.52 -33.40 -0.02
CA THR A 170 21.96 -32.02 0.17
C THR A 170 23.31 -31.83 -0.49
N ARG A 171 23.49 -30.75 -1.26
CA ARG A 171 24.77 -30.48 -1.92
C ARG A 171 25.77 -29.99 -0.88
N ALA A 172 27.02 -30.41 -1.00
CA ALA A 172 28.06 -30.01 -0.06
C ALA A 172 28.26 -28.47 -0.04
N GLU A 173 28.21 -27.84 -1.22
CA GLU A 173 28.23 -26.37 -1.38
C GLU A 173 27.11 -25.63 -0.63
N THR A 174 25.96 -26.27 -0.41
CA THR A 174 24.85 -25.67 0.37
C THR A 174 25.03 -25.78 1.88
N LEU A 175 25.98 -26.59 2.35
CA LEU A 175 26.31 -26.71 3.77
C LEU A 175 27.29 -25.60 4.20
N GLY A 176 28.13 -25.12 3.29
CA GLY A 176 29.06 -24.01 3.49
C GLY A 176 30.32 -24.20 2.65
N GLU A 177 31.15 -23.17 2.55
CA GLU A 177 32.41 -23.23 1.79
C GLU A 177 33.38 -24.28 2.37
N GLY A 178 33.36 -24.48 3.69
CA GLY A 178 34.16 -25.49 4.39
C GLY A 178 33.79 -26.96 4.13
N PHE A 179 32.77 -27.24 3.32
CA PHE A 179 32.28 -28.60 3.05
C PHE A 179 32.43 -29.01 1.58
N THR A 180 33.12 -28.21 0.76
CA THR A 180 33.45 -28.61 -0.63
C THR A 180 34.47 -29.75 -0.64
N VAL A 181 34.62 -30.42 -1.78
CA VAL A 181 35.59 -31.53 -1.91
C VAL A 181 36.99 -31.02 -1.61
N GLU A 182 37.33 -29.86 -2.18
CA GLU A 182 38.61 -29.18 -2.03
C GLU A 182 38.85 -28.77 -0.57
N SER A 183 37.87 -28.15 0.09
CA SER A 183 38.03 -27.73 1.48
C SER A 183 38.07 -28.91 2.46
N ILE A 184 37.32 -29.98 2.21
CA ILE A 184 37.39 -31.21 3.02
C ILE A 184 38.77 -31.85 2.86
N THR A 185 39.31 -31.93 1.63
CA THR A 185 40.66 -32.47 1.41
C THR A 185 41.74 -31.64 2.10
N GLU A 186 41.64 -30.30 2.03
CA GLU A 186 42.58 -29.39 2.69
C GLU A 186 42.50 -29.50 4.21
N GLN A 187 41.29 -29.51 4.78
CA GLN A 187 41.09 -29.63 6.22
C GLN A 187 41.58 -30.98 6.77
N ILE A 188 41.33 -32.09 6.06
CA ILE A 188 41.86 -33.40 6.47
C ILE A 188 43.38 -33.39 6.44
N ALA A 189 44.00 -32.82 5.41
CA ALA A 189 45.46 -32.70 5.32
C ALA A 189 46.03 -31.85 6.48
N GLU A 190 45.41 -30.70 6.79
CA GLU A 190 45.81 -29.83 7.90
C GLU A 190 45.64 -30.53 9.27
N ILE A 191 44.56 -31.30 9.46
CA ILE A 191 44.33 -32.08 10.68
C ILE A 191 45.42 -33.17 10.82
N GLN A 192 45.76 -33.88 9.75
CA GLN A 192 46.81 -34.91 9.76
C GLN A 192 48.22 -34.33 9.97
N GLU A 193 48.51 -33.16 9.40
CA GLU A 193 49.75 -32.43 9.66
C GLU A 193 49.86 -32.06 11.14
N LYS A 194 48.79 -31.52 11.74
CA LYS A 194 48.76 -31.20 13.18
C LYS A 194 48.89 -32.44 14.07
N LEU A 195 48.23 -33.55 13.71
CA LEU A 195 48.32 -34.82 14.45
C LEU A 195 49.74 -35.41 14.39
N SER A 196 50.40 -35.35 13.23
CA SER A 196 51.77 -35.83 13.04
C SER A 196 52.83 -34.94 13.70
N ALA A 197 52.61 -33.62 13.75
CA ALA A 197 53.49 -32.69 14.46
C ALA A 197 53.39 -32.79 15.99
N ALA A 198 52.24 -33.20 16.52
CA ALA A 198 51.99 -33.24 17.96
C ALA A 198 52.16 -34.62 18.62
N ASN A 199 52.20 -35.75 17.87
CA ASN A 199 52.12 -37.12 18.42
C ASN A 199 50.89 -37.32 19.33
N VAL A 200 49.74 -36.79 18.90
CA VAL A 200 48.51 -36.70 19.70
C VAL A 200 47.38 -37.46 19.01
N THR A 201 46.49 -38.10 19.77
CA THR A 201 45.28 -38.79 19.25
C THR A 201 44.18 -37.78 18.89
N PRO A 202 43.32 -38.05 17.89
CA PRO A 202 42.24 -37.13 17.45
C PRO A 202 41.36 -36.57 18.58
N ASP A 203 41.11 -37.36 19.64
CA ASP A 203 40.30 -36.96 20.80
C ASP A 203 40.87 -35.78 21.61
N MET A 204 42.17 -35.50 21.50
CA MET A 204 42.83 -34.40 22.22
C MET A 204 42.80 -33.07 21.45
N LEU A 205 42.33 -33.05 20.19
CA LEU A 205 42.11 -31.82 19.40
C LEU A 205 40.73 -31.20 19.66
N ILE A 206 39.85 -31.87 20.41
CA ILE A 206 38.57 -31.35 20.87
C ILE A 206 38.84 -30.54 22.15
N GLU A 207 38.77 -29.21 22.09
CA GLU A 207 38.86 -28.39 23.31
C GLU A 207 37.77 -28.81 24.31
N PRO A 208 38.09 -29.13 25.58
CA PRO A 208 37.08 -29.42 26.57
C PRO A 208 36.23 -28.17 26.85
N PRO A 209 34.91 -28.31 27.11
CA PRO A 209 34.08 -27.18 27.46
C PRO A 209 34.59 -26.54 28.76
N LYS A 210 34.81 -25.21 28.73
CA LYS A 210 35.24 -24.44 29.90
C LYS A 210 34.25 -24.63 31.07
N PRO A 211 34.74 -24.81 32.31
CA PRO A 211 33.88 -25.02 33.48
C PRO A 211 33.07 -23.76 33.79
N VAL A 212 31.75 -23.92 33.87
CA VAL A 212 30.83 -22.89 34.33
C VAL A 212 30.87 -22.86 35.86
N VAL A 213 31.42 -21.78 36.43
CA VAL A 213 31.39 -21.50 37.86
C VAL A 213 29.96 -21.10 38.28
N PRO A 214 29.39 -21.67 39.35
CA PRO A 214 28.04 -21.34 39.81
C PRO A 214 28.04 -20.08 40.69
N LYS A 215 27.15 -19.12 40.40
CA LYS A 215 26.76 -18.06 41.36
C LYS A 215 25.25 -17.85 41.38
N THR A 216 24.66 -18.41 42.44
CA THR A 216 23.63 -17.87 43.35
C THR A 216 22.27 -17.43 42.80
N GLU A 217 21.24 -18.15 43.24
CA GLU A 217 19.84 -17.71 43.38
C GLU A 217 19.72 -16.40 44.19
N PRO A 218 18.58 -15.69 44.04
CA PRO A 218 17.66 -15.68 45.18
C PRO A 218 16.23 -16.11 44.84
N LYS A 219 15.65 -16.83 45.79
CA LYS A 219 14.24 -17.29 45.94
C LYS A 219 13.44 -16.24 46.77
N PRO A 220 12.12 -16.40 47.03
CA PRO A 220 10.95 -16.56 46.16
C PRO A 220 9.78 -15.62 46.58
N THR A 221 8.57 -15.88 46.06
CA THR A 221 7.22 -15.64 46.64
C THR A 221 6.44 -14.54 45.87
N GLN A 222 5.22 -14.72 45.34
CA GLN A 222 4.12 -15.61 45.72
C GLN A 222 3.22 -15.95 44.50
N THR A 223 2.78 -17.21 44.51
CA THR A 223 1.61 -17.86 43.94
C THR A 223 0.40 -16.98 43.54
N VAL A 224 -0.34 -17.39 42.50
CA VAL A 224 -1.75 -17.85 42.58
C VAL A 224 -2.22 -18.41 41.21
N THR A 225 -2.47 -19.72 41.24
CA THR A 225 -3.44 -20.58 40.50
C THR A 225 -3.50 -20.66 38.96
N ALA A 226 -3.21 -21.87 38.47
CA ALA A 226 -3.82 -22.51 37.29
C ALA A 226 -5.20 -23.15 37.66
N PRO A 227 -5.89 -23.95 36.81
CA PRO A 227 -5.92 -24.12 35.35
C PRO A 227 -7.39 -23.95 34.81
N THR A 228 -7.74 -24.18 33.54
CA THR A 228 -8.45 -25.41 33.08
C THR A 228 -8.81 -25.30 31.59
N LYS A 229 -8.58 -26.38 30.83
CA LYS A 229 -9.26 -26.79 29.56
C LYS A 229 -10.18 -27.98 29.97
N PRO A 230 -11.30 -28.39 29.32
CA PRO A 230 -11.64 -28.26 27.88
C PRO A 230 -13.17 -28.28 27.49
N LYS A 231 -13.44 -28.42 26.17
CA LYS A 231 -14.58 -29.12 25.48
C LYS A 231 -15.80 -28.33 24.93
N GLN A 232 -16.32 -28.92 23.84
CA GLN A 232 -17.30 -28.47 22.85
C GLN A 232 -18.74 -28.25 23.37
N SER A 233 -19.48 -27.30 22.77
CA SER A 233 -20.78 -27.49 22.07
C SER A 233 -21.66 -26.22 22.05
N ALA A 234 -22.52 -26.16 21.03
CA ALA A 234 -23.75 -25.37 20.87
C ALA A 234 -23.67 -23.87 20.48
N GLU A 235 -24.16 -23.57 19.27
CA GLU A 235 -24.84 -22.31 18.92
C GLU A 235 -26.13 -22.16 19.77
N PRO A 236 -26.64 -20.95 20.05
CA PRO A 236 -27.44 -20.22 19.06
C PRO A 236 -27.21 -18.70 19.00
N ASN A 237 -27.59 -18.13 17.86
CA ASN A 237 -27.68 -16.71 17.54
C ASN A 237 -28.52 -15.90 18.54
N THR A 238 -28.02 -14.74 19.00
CA THR A 238 -28.59 -13.37 18.83
C THR A 238 -27.92 -12.38 19.81
N ILE A 239 -27.91 -11.10 19.44
CA ILE A 239 -27.37 -9.92 20.18
C ILE A 239 -25.92 -9.53 19.81
N THR A 240 -25.69 -9.11 18.57
CA THR A 240 -24.43 -8.46 18.14
C THR A 240 -24.62 -7.28 17.18
N GLU A 241 -25.70 -6.51 17.29
CA GLU A 241 -25.83 -5.26 16.50
C GLU A 241 -25.64 -3.97 17.32
N LYS A 242 -25.99 -3.96 18.61
CA LYS A 242 -25.92 -2.73 19.44
C LYS A 242 -24.51 -2.43 19.98
N SER A 243 -23.67 -3.44 20.22
CA SER A 243 -22.30 -3.25 20.71
C SER A 243 -21.33 -2.84 19.60
N GLU A 244 -21.56 -3.28 18.37
CA GLU A 244 -20.78 -2.86 17.20
C GLU A 244 -21.10 -1.44 16.74
N THR A 245 -22.36 -1.02 16.79
CA THR A 245 -22.71 0.38 16.48
C THR A 245 -22.15 1.35 17.51
N ALA A 246 -22.15 0.98 18.80
CA ALA A 246 -21.51 1.79 19.84
C ALA A 246 -19.98 1.88 19.67
N ARG A 247 -19.31 0.77 19.33
CA ARG A 247 -17.87 0.76 19.00
C ARG A 247 -17.55 1.56 17.74
N ARG A 248 -18.37 1.45 16.68
CA ARG A 248 -18.20 2.22 15.43
C ARG A 248 -18.48 3.71 15.61
N LYS A 249 -19.39 4.08 16.51
CA LYS A 249 -19.68 5.48 16.85
C LYS A 249 -18.55 6.08 17.71
N ALA A 250 -18.02 5.32 18.68
CA ALA A 250 -16.88 5.74 19.48
C ALA A 250 -15.58 5.86 18.65
N THR A 251 -15.35 4.97 17.68
CA THR A 251 -14.20 5.10 16.76
C THR A 251 -14.40 6.22 15.75
N ALA A 252 -15.61 6.43 15.22
CA ALA A 252 -15.91 7.58 14.35
C ALA A 252 -15.74 8.92 15.10
N GLU A 253 -16.11 8.98 16.38
CA GLU A 253 -15.95 10.17 17.21
C GLU A 253 -14.49 10.43 17.59
N GLN A 254 -13.68 9.39 17.80
CA GLN A 254 -12.22 9.52 17.98
C GLN A 254 -11.53 9.96 16.68
N VAL A 255 -11.97 9.44 15.53
CA VAL A 255 -11.45 9.81 14.21
C VAL A 255 -11.85 11.25 13.86
N GLU A 256 -13.07 11.69 14.18
CA GLU A 256 -13.49 13.08 13.97
C GLU A 256 -12.79 14.05 14.93
N LYS A 257 -12.51 13.64 16.18
CA LYS A 257 -11.64 14.40 17.10
C LYS A 257 -10.22 14.54 16.55
N PHE A 258 -9.68 13.49 15.91
CA PHE A 258 -8.38 13.54 15.25
C PHE A 258 -8.38 14.48 14.03
N PHE A 259 -9.42 14.44 13.20
CA PHE A 259 -9.57 15.35 12.06
C PHE A 259 -9.87 16.80 12.49
N ALA A 260 -10.63 17.01 13.56
CA ALA A 260 -10.86 18.34 14.15
C ALA A 260 -9.57 18.93 14.72
N ALA A 261 -8.76 18.13 15.44
CA ALA A 261 -7.44 18.55 15.91
C ALA A 261 -6.49 18.90 14.74
N ARG A 262 -6.56 18.15 13.63
CA ARG A 262 -5.78 18.45 12.41
C ARG A 262 -6.25 19.71 11.70
N ARG A 263 -7.57 19.98 11.65
CA ARG A 263 -8.14 21.24 11.13
C ARG A 263 -7.75 22.43 12.01
N ALA A 264 -7.81 22.29 13.34
CA ALA A 264 -7.38 23.32 14.28
C ALA A 264 -5.88 23.62 14.16
N ARG A 265 -5.03 22.61 13.95
CA ARG A 265 -3.59 22.78 13.73
C ARG A 265 -3.27 23.49 12.40
N ARG A 266 -4.06 23.21 11.36
CA ARG A 266 -3.97 23.90 10.06
C ARG A 266 -4.44 25.35 10.15
N GLN A 267 -5.51 25.61 10.90
CA GLN A 267 -5.99 26.96 11.16
C GLN A 267 -4.99 27.75 12.00
N ALA A 268 -4.42 27.15 13.05
CA ALA A 268 -3.36 27.77 13.85
C ALA A 268 -2.09 28.05 13.03
N GLN A 269 -1.74 27.20 12.06
CA GLN A 269 -0.64 27.46 11.12
C GLN A 269 -0.95 28.61 10.14
N LEU A 270 -2.20 28.73 9.68
CA LEU A 270 -2.67 29.85 8.85
C LEU A 270 -2.71 31.15 9.66
N ASP A 271 -3.17 31.11 10.90
CA ASP A 271 -3.20 32.25 11.81
C ASP A 271 -1.77 32.67 12.22
N MET A 272 -0.84 31.73 12.37
CA MET A 272 0.60 31.98 12.54
C MET A 272 1.26 32.60 11.30
N LEU A 273 0.85 32.20 10.09
CA LEU A 273 1.29 32.81 8.83
C LEU A 273 0.72 34.22 8.65
N ASN A 274 -0.52 34.45 9.08
CA ASN A 274 -1.17 35.76 9.04
C ASN A 274 -0.64 36.72 10.12
N THR A 275 -0.31 36.22 11.31
CA THR A 275 0.31 37.03 12.39
C THR A 275 1.79 37.33 12.14
N SER A 276 2.50 36.54 11.32
CA SER A 276 3.84 36.86 10.81
C SER A 276 3.86 38.05 9.82
N SER A 277 2.69 38.59 9.43
CA SER A 277 2.54 39.77 8.58
C SER A 277 2.32 41.07 9.37
N ALA A 278 2.33 41.03 10.71
CA ALA A 278 2.10 42.20 11.55
C ALA A 278 3.16 42.33 12.65
N LYS A 279 3.91 43.43 12.62
CA LYS A 279 4.66 43.96 13.79
C LYS A 279 4.52 45.50 13.80
N PRO A 280 4.70 46.16 14.95
CA PRO A 280 3.61 46.52 15.84
C PRO A 280 3.49 48.05 15.98
N THR A 281 2.30 48.56 16.24
CA THR A 281 2.19 49.90 16.85
C THR A 281 0.92 49.99 17.69
N GLU A 282 1.12 50.29 18.98
CA GLU A 282 0.09 50.72 19.92
C GLU A 282 -0.70 51.92 19.37
N PRO A 283 -1.97 52.09 19.79
CA PRO A 283 -2.45 53.45 20.00
C PRO A 283 -3.30 53.65 21.27
N LYS A 284 -2.86 54.67 22.04
CA LYS A 284 -3.62 55.84 22.56
C LYS A 284 -4.70 55.64 23.64
N PRO A 285 -5.05 56.73 24.35
CA PRO A 285 -6.43 57.20 24.23
C PRO A 285 -6.59 58.72 23.97
N GLU A 286 -7.71 58.97 23.30
CA GLU A 286 -8.40 60.19 22.82
C GLU A 286 -8.82 61.21 23.93
N PRO A 287 -9.52 62.36 23.67
CA PRO A 287 -10.47 62.64 22.57
C PRO A 287 -10.57 64.09 22.00
N SER A 288 -11.30 64.25 20.87
CA SER A 288 -12.49 65.14 20.70
C SER A 288 -12.74 65.55 19.23
N ALA A 289 -14.02 65.50 18.81
CA ALA A 289 -14.65 65.83 17.51
C ALA A 289 -14.65 67.36 17.20
N PRO A 290 -15.21 67.93 16.06
CA PRO A 290 -16.15 67.40 15.04
C PRO A 290 -15.92 67.80 13.54
N THR A 291 -16.71 67.20 12.63
CA THR A 291 -16.89 67.40 11.16
C THR A 291 -17.61 68.73 10.77
N PRO A 292 -17.79 69.19 9.49
CA PRO A 292 -17.88 68.45 8.20
C PRO A 292 -17.38 69.10 6.85
N GLN A 293 -17.47 68.29 5.77
CA GLN A 293 -17.76 68.57 4.32
C GLN A 293 -16.63 68.70 3.24
N PRO A 294 -16.90 68.37 1.94
CA PRO A 294 -16.12 67.38 1.15
C PRO A 294 -15.55 67.87 -0.20
N THR A 295 -14.47 67.25 -0.71
CA THR A 295 -14.13 67.16 -2.17
C THR A 295 -12.98 66.15 -2.41
N PRO A 296 -12.73 65.71 -3.67
CA PRO A 296 -13.08 64.41 -4.24
C PRO A 296 -12.02 63.30 -4.12
N THR A 297 -12.49 62.07 -4.17
CA THR A 297 -11.74 60.80 -4.12
C THR A 297 -10.75 60.66 -5.29
N GLU A 298 -9.45 60.66 -4.98
CA GLU A 298 -8.41 60.14 -5.85
C GLU A 298 -8.36 58.60 -5.72
N SER A 299 -8.43 57.93 -6.87
CA SER A 299 -8.53 56.48 -7.03
C SER A 299 -7.40 55.69 -6.35
N LYS A 300 -7.78 54.80 -5.43
CA LYS A 300 -6.89 53.79 -4.84
C LYS A 300 -6.41 52.82 -5.91
N ALA A 301 -5.09 52.69 -6.07
CA ALA A 301 -4.42 51.74 -6.96
C ALA A 301 -4.82 50.27 -6.64
N PRO A 302 -4.91 49.37 -7.64
CA PRO A 302 -5.42 48.02 -7.45
C PRO A 302 -4.41 47.12 -6.72
N GLU A 303 -4.93 46.30 -5.80
CA GLU A 303 -4.20 45.23 -5.13
C GLU A 303 -3.56 44.27 -6.16
N LYS A 304 -2.27 43.94 -5.98
CA LYS A 304 -1.54 42.98 -6.83
C LYS A 304 -2.18 41.60 -6.72
N LYS A 305 -2.92 41.18 -7.76
CA LYS A 305 -3.36 39.79 -7.93
C LYS A 305 -2.12 38.89 -8.05
N GLU A 306 -1.96 37.92 -7.16
CA GLU A 306 -0.91 36.92 -7.27
C GLU A 306 -1.12 36.07 -8.53
N ASP A 307 -0.03 35.75 -9.24
CA ASP A 307 -0.09 34.94 -10.47
C ASP A 307 -0.54 33.50 -10.12
N PRO A 308 -1.72 33.04 -10.61
CA PRO A 308 -2.28 31.73 -10.27
C PRO A 308 -1.41 30.55 -10.73
N TRP A 309 -0.43 30.82 -11.61
CA TRP A 309 0.51 29.84 -12.15
C TRP A 309 1.95 30.04 -11.68
N LYS A 310 2.20 30.91 -10.69
CA LYS A 310 3.55 31.28 -10.20
C LYS A 310 4.46 30.07 -9.96
N ALA A 311 3.90 28.97 -9.45
CA ALA A 311 4.64 27.75 -9.13
C ALA A 311 5.29 27.06 -10.35
N ILE A 312 4.77 27.26 -11.56
CA ILE A 312 5.22 26.56 -12.78
C ILE A 312 5.76 27.50 -13.86
N ARG A 313 5.74 28.82 -13.65
CA ARG A 313 6.24 29.83 -14.62
C ARG A 313 7.71 29.63 -15.02
N GLY A 314 8.53 29.09 -14.12
CA GLY A 314 9.95 28.81 -14.40
C GLY A 314 10.20 27.50 -15.14
N MET A 315 9.15 26.76 -15.53
CA MET A 315 9.25 25.51 -16.29
C MET A 315 9.45 25.78 -17.78
N GLY A 316 10.22 24.93 -18.46
CA GLY A 316 10.31 24.96 -19.93
C GLY A 316 8.93 24.76 -20.56
N ARG A 317 8.58 25.58 -21.56
CA ARG A 317 7.26 25.60 -22.22
C ARG A 317 6.07 25.94 -21.29
N ALA A 318 6.31 26.57 -20.13
CA ALA A 318 5.23 26.92 -19.19
C ALA A 318 4.10 27.73 -19.82
N LYS A 319 4.39 28.67 -20.73
CA LYS A 319 3.36 29.48 -21.41
C LYS A 319 2.40 28.63 -22.25
N GLU A 320 2.93 27.66 -22.99
CA GLU A 320 2.13 26.75 -23.82
C GLU A 320 1.30 25.80 -22.96
N ILE A 321 1.90 25.26 -21.90
CA ILE A 321 1.22 24.35 -20.96
C ILE A 321 0.08 25.08 -20.25
N ILE A 322 0.32 26.30 -19.76
CA ILE A 322 -0.69 27.14 -19.11
C ILE A 322 -1.83 27.43 -20.09
N ALA A 323 -1.53 27.80 -21.33
CA ALA A 323 -2.54 28.07 -22.34
C ALA A 323 -3.42 26.85 -22.64
N ASP A 324 -2.84 25.64 -22.77
CA ASP A 324 -3.62 24.41 -22.98
C ASP A 324 -4.45 24.04 -21.74
N LEU A 325 -3.90 24.21 -20.54
CA LEU A 325 -4.62 24.00 -19.27
C LEU A 325 -5.82 24.96 -19.16
N GLU A 326 -5.63 26.23 -19.47
CA GLU A 326 -6.68 27.24 -19.46
C GLU A 326 -7.74 26.94 -20.53
N ALA A 327 -7.34 26.54 -21.74
CA ALA A 327 -8.27 26.07 -22.77
C ALA A 327 -9.07 24.84 -22.33
N GLY A 328 -8.45 23.96 -21.52
CA GLY A 328 -9.11 22.81 -20.90
C GLY A 328 -9.93 23.12 -19.65
N GLY A 329 -10.02 24.37 -19.22
CA GLY A 329 -10.81 24.79 -18.07
C GLY A 329 -10.11 24.73 -16.71
N VAL A 330 -8.81 24.43 -16.66
CA VAL A 330 -8.00 24.46 -15.44
C VAL A 330 -7.40 25.85 -15.30
N MET A 331 -7.81 26.61 -14.28
CA MET A 331 -7.54 28.05 -14.19
C MET A 331 -6.40 28.43 -13.23
N SER A 332 -5.91 27.47 -12.45
CA SER A 332 -4.85 27.72 -11.48
C SER A 332 -4.00 26.50 -11.19
N PHE A 333 -2.82 26.75 -10.61
CA PHE A 333 -1.98 25.68 -10.08
C PHE A 333 -2.67 24.89 -8.97
N SER A 334 -3.50 25.53 -8.14
CA SER A 334 -4.24 24.85 -7.07
C SER A 334 -5.20 23.81 -7.67
N GLU A 335 -5.96 24.19 -8.69
CA GLU A 335 -6.85 23.26 -9.41
C GLU A 335 -6.04 22.14 -10.08
N LEU A 336 -4.96 22.48 -10.78
CA LEU A 336 -4.08 21.49 -11.40
C LEU A 336 -3.53 20.48 -10.38
N SER A 337 -3.12 20.96 -9.19
CA SER A 337 -2.57 20.13 -8.13
C SER A 337 -3.59 19.16 -7.55
N GLY A 338 -4.89 19.49 -7.61
CA GLY A 338 -5.98 18.58 -7.26
C GLY A 338 -6.01 17.32 -8.13
N PHE A 339 -5.48 17.39 -9.36
CA PHE A 339 -5.36 16.25 -10.27
C PHE A 339 -4.04 15.46 -10.08
N PHE A 340 -3.18 15.84 -9.13
CA PHE A 340 -1.92 15.12 -8.92
C PHE A 340 -2.15 13.75 -8.28
N PHE A 341 -3.23 13.61 -7.53
CA PHE A 341 -3.54 12.39 -6.81
C PHE A 341 -4.92 11.89 -7.22
N ASN A 342 -5.14 10.57 -7.14
CA ASN A 342 -6.47 9.97 -7.38
C ASN A 342 -7.36 10.15 -6.15
N THR A 343 -7.57 11.40 -5.74
CA THR A 343 -8.55 11.76 -4.71
C THR A 343 -9.92 11.93 -5.35
N PRO A 344 -11.01 11.56 -4.66
CA PRO A 344 -12.35 11.91 -5.09
C PRO A 344 -12.44 13.42 -5.36
N HIS A 345 -13.02 13.79 -6.50
CA HIS A 345 -13.22 15.18 -6.88
C HIS A 345 -14.70 15.52 -6.74
N ASP A 346 -15.02 16.69 -6.19
CA ASP A 346 -16.41 17.08 -5.91
C ASP A 346 -17.25 17.15 -7.21
N ASP A 347 -16.63 17.58 -8.32
CA ASP A 347 -17.25 17.60 -9.66
C ASP A 347 -17.29 16.22 -10.37
N ASP A 348 -16.81 15.14 -9.74
CA ASP A 348 -16.91 13.78 -10.30
C ASP A 348 -18.25 13.13 -9.97
N HIS A 349 -19.25 13.40 -10.81
CA HIS A 349 -20.60 12.84 -10.68
C HIS A 349 -20.80 11.47 -11.35
N THR A 350 -19.74 10.69 -11.61
CA THR A 350 -19.84 9.39 -12.31
C THR A 350 -20.89 8.46 -11.68
N THR A 351 -20.86 8.31 -10.35
CA THR A 351 -21.78 7.45 -9.60
C THR A 351 -23.20 8.01 -9.57
N GLU A 352 -23.35 9.31 -9.30
CA GLU A 352 -24.66 9.98 -9.25
C GLU A 352 -25.38 9.93 -10.60
N LEU A 353 -24.67 10.14 -11.71
CA LEU A 353 -25.22 10.07 -13.05
C LEU A 353 -25.68 8.65 -13.40
N ALA A 354 -24.91 7.63 -13.02
CA ALA A 354 -25.29 6.24 -13.22
C ALA A 354 -26.55 5.87 -12.45
N ASP A 355 -26.66 6.32 -11.19
CA ASP A 355 -27.83 6.09 -10.34
C ASP A 355 -29.07 6.80 -10.86
N LEU A 356 -28.95 8.07 -11.28
CA LEU A 356 -30.05 8.81 -11.88
C LEU A 356 -30.53 8.14 -13.17
N ARG A 357 -29.60 7.70 -14.02
CA ARG A 357 -29.91 6.95 -15.25
C ARG A 357 -30.68 5.68 -14.96
N LYS A 358 -30.20 4.87 -14.01
CA LYS A 358 -30.90 3.67 -13.57
C LYS A 358 -32.33 3.96 -13.11
N LYS A 359 -32.53 5.04 -12.33
CA LYS A 359 -33.86 5.43 -11.82
C LYS A 359 -34.82 5.83 -12.93
N PHE A 360 -34.44 6.75 -13.83
CA PHE A 360 -35.36 7.19 -14.89
C PHE A 360 -35.57 6.12 -15.97
N THR A 361 -34.59 5.24 -16.22
CA THR A 361 -34.78 4.08 -17.12
C THR A 361 -35.78 3.10 -16.54
N ALA A 362 -35.71 2.78 -15.24
CA ALA A 362 -36.68 1.92 -14.59
C ALA A 362 -38.12 2.47 -14.64
N ILE A 363 -38.27 3.79 -14.46
CA ILE A 363 -39.57 4.46 -14.64
C ILE A 363 -40.01 4.41 -16.11
N GLY A 364 -39.10 4.61 -17.05
CA GLY A 364 -39.39 4.50 -18.49
C GLY A 364 -39.94 3.14 -18.88
N THR A 365 -39.29 2.05 -18.42
CA THR A 365 -39.78 0.67 -18.63
C THR A 365 -41.15 0.46 -18.00
N LEU A 366 -41.40 1.02 -16.81
CA LEU A 366 -42.70 0.91 -16.17
C LEU A 366 -43.81 1.62 -16.99
N ILE A 367 -43.54 2.82 -17.49
CA ILE A 367 -44.47 3.57 -18.35
C ILE A 367 -44.74 2.79 -19.64
N GLU A 368 -43.72 2.23 -20.26
CA GLU A 368 -43.85 1.41 -21.47
C GLU A 368 -44.73 0.18 -21.22
N LYS A 369 -44.54 -0.51 -20.08
CA LYS A 369 -45.41 -1.63 -19.68
C LYS A 369 -46.85 -1.19 -19.41
N MET A 370 -47.07 0.00 -18.84
CA MET A 370 -48.42 0.54 -18.66
C MET A 370 -49.11 0.82 -19.99
N LYS A 371 -48.41 1.41 -20.96
CA LYS A 371 -48.94 1.60 -22.32
C LYS A 371 -49.26 0.28 -23.01
N HIS A 372 -48.34 -0.69 -22.92
CA HIS A 372 -48.53 -2.03 -23.47
C HIS A 372 -49.74 -2.74 -22.84
N ARG A 373 -49.95 -2.59 -21.53
CA ARG A 373 -51.17 -3.09 -20.87
C ARG A 373 -52.43 -2.45 -21.49
N ASP A 374 -52.44 -1.14 -21.67
CA ASP A 374 -53.60 -0.40 -22.21
C ASP A 374 -53.92 -0.82 -23.65
N GLU A 375 -52.89 -1.14 -24.45
CA GLU A 375 -53.02 -1.69 -25.80
C GLU A 375 -53.66 -3.09 -25.82
N LEU A 376 -53.32 -3.94 -24.86
CA LEU A 376 -53.85 -5.31 -24.74
C LEU A 376 -55.21 -5.38 -24.02
N GLU A 377 -55.60 -4.32 -23.32
CA GLU A 377 -56.80 -4.27 -22.48
C GLU A 377 -58.13 -4.54 -23.22
N PRO A 378 -58.35 -4.07 -24.48
CA PRO A 378 -59.58 -4.37 -25.21
C PRO A 378 -59.80 -5.87 -25.42
N VAL A 379 -58.74 -6.59 -25.80
CA VAL A 379 -58.79 -8.06 -26.02
C VAL A 379 -59.04 -8.79 -24.70
N TYR A 380 -58.41 -8.32 -23.61
CA TYR A 380 -58.59 -8.91 -22.29
C TYR A 380 -60.01 -8.68 -21.74
N LYS A 381 -60.59 -7.49 -21.94
CA LYS A 381 -61.99 -7.19 -21.58
C LYS A 381 -62.97 -8.05 -22.37
N GLU A 382 -62.72 -8.28 -23.66
CA GLU A 382 -63.54 -9.19 -24.46
C GLU A 382 -63.46 -10.64 -23.94
N TYR A 383 -62.28 -11.09 -23.51
CA TYR A 383 -62.11 -12.39 -22.87
C TYR A 383 -62.89 -12.52 -21.55
N GLN A 384 -62.84 -11.49 -20.69
CA GLN A 384 -63.55 -11.46 -19.41
C GLN A 384 -65.08 -11.36 -19.57
N GLY A 385 -65.57 -10.73 -20.64
CA GLY A 385 -66.99 -10.62 -20.93
C GLY A 385 -67.64 -11.88 -21.52
N LYS A 386 -66.85 -12.89 -21.91
CA LYS A 386 -67.36 -14.19 -22.39
C LYS A 386 -67.41 -15.20 -21.22
N SER A 387 -68.34 -16.14 -21.29
CA SER A 387 -68.46 -17.23 -20.30
C SER A 387 -68.51 -18.62 -20.97
N GLY A 388 -68.20 -19.66 -20.19
CA GLY A 388 -68.32 -21.06 -20.59
C GLY A 388 -67.50 -21.43 -21.84
N TRP A 389 -68.13 -22.10 -22.80
CA TRP A 389 -67.46 -22.60 -24.00
C TRP A 389 -66.88 -21.48 -24.89
N SER A 390 -67.60 -20.36 -25.00
CA SER A 390 -67.18 -19.19 -25.79
C SER A 390 -65.89 -18.57 -25.25
N GLN A 391 -65.77 -18.49 -23.92
CA GLN A 391 -64.57 -18.00 -23.24
C GLN A 391 -63.35 -18.91 -23.47
N SER A 392 -63.54 -20.23 -23.37
CA SER A 392 -62.48 -21.22 -23.58
C SER A 392 -61.94 -21.18 -25.02
N ARG A 393 -62.84 -21.09 -26.00
CA ARG A 393 -62.46 -20.96 -27.42
C ARG A 393 -61.75 -19.64 -27.71
N PHE A 394 -62.20 -18.54 -27.11
CA PHE A 394 -61.55 -17.24 -27.24
C PHE A 394 -60.15 -17.23 -26.61
N LYS A 395 -59.99 -17.84 -25.42
CA LYS A 395 -58.69 -18.01 -24.78
C LYS A 395 -57.72 -18.78 -25.67
N LYS A 396 -58.18 -19.90 -26.26
CA LYS A 396 -57.34 -20.71 -27.16
C LYS A 396 -56.88 -19.93 -28.40
N LYS A 397 -57.73 -19.04 -28.94
CA LYS A 397 -57.40 -18.20 -30.11
C LYS A 397 -56.46 -17.04 -29.77
N ASN A 398 -56.57 -16.47 -28.56
CA ASN A 398 -55.84 -15.27 -28.14
C ASN A 398 -54.85 -15.53 -26.98
N ALA A 399 -54.39 -16.77 -26.82
CA ALA A 399 -53.63 -17.20 -25.64
C ALA A 399 -52.41 -16.32 -25.36
N ALA A 400 -51.58 -16.07 -26.39
CA ALA A 400 -50.38 -15.25 -26.27
C ALA A 400 -50.68 -13.82 -25.79
N THR A 401 -51.76 -13.20 -26.30
CA THR A 401 -52.19 -11.85 -25.92
C THR A 401 -52.66 -11.79 -24.47
N ILE A 402 -53.44 -12.78 -24.04
CA ILE A 402 -53.96 -12.87 -22.67
C ILE A 402 -52.83 -13.12 -21.67
N GLU A 403 -51.93 -14.06 -21.97
CA GLU A 403 -50.75 -14.35 -21.13
C GLU A 403 -49.82 -13.12 -21.02
N ASN A 404 -49.61 -12.40 -22.14
CA ASN A 404 -48.80 -11.18 -22.13
C ASN A 404 -49.46 -10.06 -21.29
N TYR A 405 -50.79 -9.91 -21.35
CA TYR A 405 -51.50 -8.96 -20.50
C TYR A 405 -51.32 -9.31 -19.01
N GLU A 406 -51.54 -10.56 -18.63
CA GLU A 406 -51.41 -11.02 -17.24
C GLU A 406 -49.97 -10.85 -16.71
N ALA A 407 -48.96 -11.21 -17.51
CA ALA A 407 -47.56 -11.01 -17.19
C ALA A 407 -47.21 -9.52 -17.03
N THR A 408 -47.74 -8.67 -17.91
CA THR A 408 -47.52 -7.22 -17.88
C THR A 408 -48.17 -6.59 -16.65
N VAL A 409 -49.40 -6.96 -16.32
CA VAL A 409 -50.11 -6.49 -15.12
C VAL A 409 -49.37 -6.93 -13.85
N LYS A 410 -48.88 -8.16 -13.79
CA LYS A 410 -48.07 -8.66 -12.66
C LYS A 410 -46.80 -7.82 -12.49
N TYR A 411 -46.07 -7.58 -13.58
CA TYR A 411 -44.86 -6.75 -13.56
C TYR A 411 -45.16 -5.33 -13.02
N ILE A 412 -46.19 -4.67 -13.57
CA ILE A 412 -46.59 -3.33 -13.13
C ILE A 412 -46.92 -3.34 -11.62
N LYS A 413 -47.73 -4.30 -11.17
CA LYS A 413 -48.15 -4.41 -9.75
C LYS A 413 -46.97 -4.56 -8.79
N GLU A 414 -45.92 -5.27 -9.19
CA GLU A 414 -44.71 -5.43 -8.37
C GLU A 414 -43.83 -4.18 -8.39
N HIS A 415 -43.68 -3.55 -9.56
CA HIS A 415 -42.69 -2.47 -9.76
C HIS A 415 -43.21 -1.09 -9.40
N ILE A 416 -44.53 -0.87 -9.48
CA ILE A 416 -45.17 0.43 -9.21
C ILE A 416 -45.17 0.81 -7.72
N LYS A 417 -45.13 -0.18 -6.82
CA LYS A 417 -45.13 0.00 -5.36
C LYS A 417 -44.01 0.92 -4.87
N ARG A 418 -42.85 0.89 -5.54
CA ARG A 418 -41.68 1.72 -5.21
C ARG A 418 -41.89 3.22 -5.43
N TYR A 419 -42.95 3.59 -6.14
CA TYR A 419 -43.23 4.97 -6.54
C TYR A 419 -44.53 5.52 -5.94
N ALA A 420 -45.18 4.76 -5.05
CA ALA A 420 -46.39 5.16 -4.33
C ALA A 420 -46.20 6.48 -3.57
N VAL A 421 -47.22 7.34 -3.61
CA VAL A 421 -47.30 8.59 -2.85
C VAL A 421 -48.54 8.48 -1.98
N ASP A 422 -48.37 8.67 -0.67
CA ASP A 422 -49.46 8.60 0.33
C ASP A 422 -50.28 7.30 0.26
N GLY A 423 -49.62 6.17 0.02
CA GLY A 423 -50.25 4.85 -0.09
C GLY A 423 -51.04 4.61 -1.37
N LYS A 424 -51.16 5.62 -2.25
CA LYS A 424 -51.83 5.48 -3.56
C LYS A 424 -50.84 5.10 -4.66
N PRO A 425 -51.21 4.18 -5.57
CA PRO A 425 -50.37 3.86 -6.72
C PRO A 425 -50.29 5.08 -7.65
N PRO A 426 -49.08 5.48 -8.10
CA PRO A 426 -48.91 6.63 -8.98
C PRO A 426 -49.58 6.40 -10.33
N THR A 427 -50.11 7.48 -10.89
CA THR A 427 -50.61 7.51 -12.26
C THR A 427 -49.45 7.53 -13.26
N MET A 428 -49.75 7.26 -14.54
CA MET A 428 -48.75 7.38 -15.61
C MET A 428 -48.18 8.80 -15.72
N LEU A 429 -49.00 9.83 -15.44
CA LEU A 429 -48.58 11.23 -15.41
C LEU A 429 -47.60 11.49 -14.25
N ASP A 430 -47.88 10.97 -13.05
CA ASP A 430 -46.98 11.12 -11.89
C ASP A 430 -45.61 10.48 -12.16
N LEU A 431 -45.60 9.31 -12.81
CA LEU A 431 -44.37 8.63 -13.22
C LEU A 431 -43.61 9.44 -14.28
N LEU A 432 -44.31 10.02 -15.24
CA LEU A 432 -43.71 10.87 -16.27
C LEU A 432 -43.07 12.12 -15.66
N GLU A 433 -43.77 12.78 -14.73
CA GLU A 433 -43.25 13.94 -14.01
C GLU A 433 -42.01 13.59 -13.18
N LYS A 434 -42.04 12.46 -12.45
CA LYS A 434 -40.86 11.96 -11.71
C LYS A 434 -39.68 11.65 -12.65
N SER A 435 -39.94 11.02 -13.79
CA SER A 435 -38.92 10.73 -14.81
C SER A 435 -38.29 12.02 -15.35
N ASN A 436 -39.11 13.02 -15.65
CA ASN A 436 -38.65 14.33 -16.14
C ASN A 436 -37.80 15.06 -15.09
N LYS A 437 -38.22 15.08 -13.81
CA LYS A 437 -37.43 15.65 -12.71
C LYS A 437 -36.05 14.99 -12.58
N LEU A 438 -35.99 13.66 -12.68
CA LEU A 438 -34.73 12.91 -12.64
C LEU A 438 -33.84 13.20 -13.85
N LYS A 439 -34.41 13.28 -15.05
CA LYS A 439 -33.69 13.65 -16.28
C LYS A 439 -33.15 15.07 -16.21
N SER A 440 -33.91 16.03 -15.70
CA SER A 440 -33.43 17.41 -15.51
C SER A 440 -32.27 17.48 -14.52
N LYS A 441 -32.33 16.72 -13.41
CA LYS A 441 -31.19 16.62 -12.48
C LYS A 441 -29.98 15.98 -13.14
N TRP A 442 -30.18 14.92 -13.93
CA TRP A 442 -29.12 14.24 -14.68
C TRP A 442 -28.47 15.20 -15.69
N ASN A 443 -29.27 15.94 -16.48
CA ASN A 443 -28.75 16.90 -17.45
C ASN A 443 -27.90 17.98 -16.78
N ARG A 444 -28.35 18.53 -15.64
CA ARG A 444 -27.59 19.53 -14.89
C ARG A 444 -26.23 19.00 -14.43
N LEU A 445 -26.21 17.84 -13.76
CA LEU A 445 -24.97 17.21 -13.29
C LEU A 445 -24.07 16.76 -14.46
N ASN A 446 -24.65 16.38 -15.60
CA ASN A 446 -23.89 15.96 -16.76
C ASN A 446 -23.10 17.13 -17.37
N VAL A 447 -23.60 18.35 -17.30
CA VAL A 447 -22.83 19.54 -17.71
C VAL A 447 -21.60 19.73 -16.82
N GLU A 448 -21.78 19.68 -15.49
CA GLU A 448 -20.69 19.78 -14.52
C GLU A 448 -19.66 18.64 -14.71
N HIS A 449 -20.14 17.41 -14.83
CA HIS A 449 -19.31 16.23 -15.02
C HIS A 449 -18.54 16.25 -16.35
N THR A 450 -19.17 16.67 -17.46
CA THR A 450 -18.48 16.78 -18.76
C THR A 450 -17.41 17.85 -18.75
N ALA A 451 -17.65 18.98 -18.07
CA ALA A 451 -16.63 20.00 -17.84
C ALA A 451 -15.47 19.43 -17.00
N PHE A 452 -15.77 18.69 -15.93
CA PHE A 452 -14.78 17.99 -15.11
C PHE A 452 -13.94 17.00 -15.92
N LEU A 453 -14.57 16.18 -16.79
CA LEU A 453 -13.84 15.23 -17.64
C LEU A 453 -12.86 15.95 -18.56
N THR A 454 -13.27 17.06 -19.18
CA THR A 454 -12.38 17.89 -20.01
C THR A 454 -11.21 18.44 -19.20
N LYS A 455 -11.47 19.03 -18.02
CA LYS A 455 -10.42 19.52 -17.11
C LYS A 455 -9.44 18.40 -16.74
N ARG A 456 -9.97 17.23 -16.35
CA ARG A 456 -9.20 16.07 -15.92
C ARG A 456 -8.31 15.55 -17.03
N GLU A 457 -8.83 15.39 -18.25
CA GLU A 457 -8.04 14.89 -19.38
C GLU A 457 -6.95 15.88 -19.79
N THR A 458 -7.22 17.18 -19.77
CA THR A 458 -6.19 18.20 -20.03
C THR A 458 -5.14 18.26 -18.93
N ALA A 459 -5.55 18.23 -17.65
CA ALA A 459 -4.64 18.22 -16.50
C ALA A 459 -3.71 17.00 -16.52
N LYS A 460 -4.24 15.82 -16.88
CA LYS A 460 -3.49 14.55 -16.98
C LYS A 460 -2.30 14.63 -17.93
N LYS A 461 -2.41 15.37 -19.04
CA LYS A 461 -1.31 15.53 -20.01
C LYS A 461 -0.04 16.10 -19.38
N TYR A 462 -0.19 17.03 -18.44
CA TYR A 462 0.92 17.81 -17.89
C TYR A 462 1.29 17.44 -16.46
N THR A 463 0.48 16.62 -15.78
CA THR A 463 0.65 16.33 -14.35
C THR A 463 2.02 15.74 -14.03
N ARG A 464 2.52 14.84 -14.88
CA ARG A 464 3.84 14.21 -14.72
C ARG A 464 4.97 15.23 -14.86
N GLN A 465 4.94 16.01 -15.94
CA GLN A 465 5.98 16.99 -16.24
C GLN A 465 6.04 18.08 -15.16
N VAL A 466 4.88 18.57 -14.70
CA VAL A 466 4.79 19.56 -13.64
C VAL A 466 5.27 18.98 -12.31
N ARG A 467 4.89 17.75 -11.95
CA ARG A 467 5.39 17.09 -10.73
C ARG A 467 6.91 16.93 -10.74
N GLN A 468 7.48 16.48 -11.85
CA GLN A 468 8.93 16.35 -12.00
C GLN A 468 9.63 17.70 -11.83
N TYR A 469 9.14 18.74 -12.50
CA TYR A 469 9.68 20.09 -12.35
C TYR A 469 9.66 20.57 -10.89
N LEU A 470 8.54 20.38 -10.18
CA LEU A 470 8.43 20.80 -8.78
C LEU A 470 9.41 20.04 -7.87
N ASN A 471 9.57 18.73 -8.10
CA ASN A 471 10.53 17.92 -7.36
C ASN A 471 11.97 18.41 -7.61
N GLU A 472 12.34 18.66 -8.87
CA GLU A 472 13.65 19.22 -9.21
C GLU A 472 13.90 20.60 -8.55
N GLN A 473 12.88 21.45 -8.47
CA GLN A 473 12.98 22.74 -7.76
C GLN A 473 13.17 22.53 -6.25
N GLN A 474 12.48 21.56 -5.65
CA GLN A 474 12.66 21.22 -4.23
C GLN A 474 14.08 20.71 -3.96
N MET A 475 14.56 19.75 -4.76
CA MET A 475 15.91 19.19 -4.63
C MET A 475 17.00 20.26 -4.80
N LYS A 476 16.82 21.21 -5.72
CA LYS A 476 17.74 22.36 -5.88
C LYS A 476 17.79 23.22 -4.61
N ARG A 477 16.63 23.58 -4.04
CA ARG A 477 16.56 24.37 -2.79
C ARG A 477 17.21 23.65 -1.62
N GLU A 478 17.03 22.33 -1.52
CA GLU A 478 17.65 21.53 -0.45
C GLU A 478 19.17 21.47 -0.60
N ARG A 479 19.68 21.26 -1.81
CA ARG A 479 21.13 21.31 -2.10
C ARG A 479 21.73 22.68 -1.79
N GLU A 480 21.03 23.77 -2.11
CA GLU A 480 21.47 25.14 -1.78
C GLU A 480 21.48 25.38 -0.26
N LYS A 481 20.44 24.97 0.46
CA LYS A 481 20.40 25.03 1.94
C LYS A 481 21.55 24.24 2.55
N TYR A 482 21.84 23.05 2.03
CA TYR A 482 22.97 22.24 2.49
C TYR A 482 24.32 22.94 2.25
N LYS A 483 24.54 23.49 1.05
CA LYS A 483 25.75 24.28 0.74
C LYS A 483 25.90 25.48 1.68
N GLN A 484 24.82 26.21 1.95
CA GLN A 484 24.84 27.34 2.88
C GLN A 484 25.16 26.91 4.32
N LYS A 485 24.59 25.80 4.79
CA LYS A 485 24.93 25.22 6.11
C LYS A 485 26.42 24.87 6.19
N LYS A 486 26.97 24.20 5.17
CA LYS A 486 28.39 23.84 5.12
C LYS A 486 29.31 25.07 5.12
N LEU A 487 28.98 26.08 4.31
CA LEU A 487 29.69 27.38 4.29
C LEU A 487 29.65 28.08 5.66
N THR A 488 28.51 28.03 6.34
CA THR A 488 28.35 28.64 7.67
C THR A 488 29.14 27.87 8.74
N GLN A 489 29.16 26.54 8.68
CA GLN A 489 29.98 25.71 9.57
C GLN A 489 31.47 25.95 9.36
N GLN A 490 31.90 26.08 8.10
CA GLN A 490 33.30 26.37 7.78
C GLN A 490 33.73 27.75 8.28
N ARG A 491 32.93 28.80 8.04
CA ARG A 491 33.17 30.15 8.60
C ARG A 491 33.23 30.17 10.13
N LYS A 492 32.42 29.35 10.81
CA LYS A 492 32.45 29.23 12.28
C LYS A 492 33.72 28.53 12.77
N LYS A 493 34.26 27.59 12.00
CA LYS A 493 35.53 26.94 12.32
C LYS A 493 36.70 27.92 12.14
N ASP A 494 36.70 28.67 11.05
CA ASP A 494 37.72 29.68 10.73
C ASP A 494 37.71 30.91 11.66
N THR A 495 36.71 31.06 12.53
CA THR A 495 36.62 32.13 13.55
C THR A 495 36.90 31.65 14.97
N LEU A 496 37.10 30.34 15.16
CA LEU A 496 37.47 29.71 16.44
C LEU A 496 38.95 29.27 16.49
N GLU A 497 39.62 29.25 15.33
CA GLU A 497 41.09 29.27 15.19
C GLU A 497 41.58 30.71 15.15
#